data_AF-A0A1H3XUA5-F1
#
_entry.id   AF-A0A1H3XUA5-F1
#
_cell.length_a   1.000
_cell.length_b   1.000
_cell.length_c   1.000
_cell.angle_alpha   90.00
_cell.angle_beta   90.00
_cell.angle_gamma   90.00
#
_symmetry.space_group_name_H-M   'P 1'
#
loop_
_entity.id
_entity.type
_entity.pdbx_description
1 polymer ?
#
loop_
_entity_poly.entity_id
_entity_poly.type
_entity_poly.pdbx_seq_one_letter_code
_entity_poly.pdbx_strand_id
1 'polypeptide(L)'
;MLNKKITEKTPMVEILERIHPAIIPETENQIDSFKIAQGLIQELFEMQNCYRAAIKEISTKLEILSDEFQHAHERNPIHTMKSRIKSPKSVVEKLARKGFELTCESARENLDDIAGVRIVCPYIEDIYTVKQLLKAQDDIELVRVTDYIKEPKPNGYRSLHLIVRVPVFFSDHKEQVKVEVQVRTIAMDFWASLEHQLRYKAVDPENIPESVSRELKECADTIAETDLRMQDIHNQVIR
;
A
#
# COMPACT_ATOMS: atom_id res chain seq x y z
N MET A 1 -40.32 -15.22 -21.71
CA MET A 1 -39.05 -14.46 -21.82
C MET A 1 -39.42 -13.00 -21.65
N LEU A 2 -38.95 -12.18 -20.73
CA LEU A 2 -37.75 -12.10 -19.92
C LEU A 2 -38.15 -11.13 -18.78
N ASN A 3 -37.88 -11.43 -17.50
CA ASN A 3 -37.70 -10.40 -16.47
C ASN A 3 -37.15 -11.01 -15.18
N LYS A 4 -35.83 -11.27 -15.19
CA LYS A 4 -35.00 -11.24 -13.98
C LYS A 4 -34.09 -10.02 -14.12
N LYS A 5 -34.57 -8.84 -13.75
CA LYS A 5 -33.67 -7.74 -13.37
C LYS A 5 -33.25 -8.03 -11.93
N ILE A 6 -32.14 -8.76 -11.81
CA ILE A 6 -31.37 -8.83 -10.58
C ILE A 6 -30.87 -7.40 -10.36
N THR A 7 -31.46 -6.69 -9.41
CA THR A 7 -30.93 -5.44 -8.89
C THR A 7 -29.67 -5.77 -8.10
N GLU A 8 -28.53 -5.85 -8.78
CA GLU A 8 -27.23 -5.80 -8.10
C GLU A 8 -27.13 -4.45 -7.41
N LYS A 9 -27.23 -4.45 -6.08
CA LYS A 9 -26.96 -3.27 -5.26
C LYS A 9 -25.51 -2.86 -5.54
N THR A 10 -25.29 -1.59 -5.87
CA THR A 10 -23.92 -1.05 -6.05
C THR A 10 -23.12 -1.26 -4.77
N PRO A 11 -21.82 -1.57 -4.81
CA PRO A 11 -20.99 -1.81 -3.60
C PRO A 11 -21.08 -0.72 -2.53
N MET A 12 -21.36 0.51 -2.97
CA MET A 12 -21.67 1.68 -2.14
C MET A 12 -22.91 1.51 -1.23
N VAL A 13 -23.98 0.90 -1.73
CA VAL A 13 -25.24 0.70 -0.98
C VAL A 13 -25.06 -0.36 0.11
N GLU A 14 -24.29 -1.42 -0.16
CA GLU A 14 -23.95 -2.43 0.86
C GLU A 14 -23.02 -1.87 1.95
N ILE A 15 -22.12 -0.96 1.59
CA ILE A 15 -21.28 -0.24 2.56
C ILE A 15 -22.16 0.66 3.44
N LEU A 16 -23.08 1.41 2.84
CA LEU A 16 -24.03 2.25 3.58
C LEU A 16 -24.91 1.42 4.53
N GLU A 17 -25.47 0.30 4.09
CA GLU A 17 -26.31 -0.57 4.93
C GLU A 17 -25.53 -1.24 6.08
N ARG A 18 -24.22 -1.45 5.93
CA ARG A 18 -23.36 -1.99 7.01
C ARG A 18 -22.85 -0.92 7.98
N ILE A 19 -22.64 0.31 7.50
CA ILE A 19 -22.23 1.46 8.31
C ILE A 19 -23.43 2.04 9.08
N HIS A 20 -24.61 2.05 8.46
CA HIS A 20 -25.83 2.65 9.01
C HIS A 20 -26.20 2.16 10.42
N PRO A 21 -26.28 0.85 10.73
CA PRO A 21 -26.60 0.38 12.08
C PRO A 21 -25.44 0.47 13.08
N ALA A 22 -24.19 0.64 12.61
CA ALA A 22 -23.01 0.71 13.48
C ALA A 22 -22.70 2.15 13.96
N ILE A 23 -23.23 3.17 13.26
CA ILE A 23 -22.92 4.58 13.52
C ILE A 23 -24.18 5.40 13.87
N ILE A 24 -25.36 5.03 13.37
CA ILE A 24 -26.60 5.80 13.57
C ILE A 24 -27.51 5.03 14.54
N PRO A 25 -27.77 5.53 15.77
CA PRO A 25 -28.73 4.92 16.67
C PRO A 25 -30.13 4.94 16.03
N GLU A 26 -30.93 3.88 16.21
CA GLU A 26 -32.23 3.60 15.57
C GLU A 26 -33.36 4.63 15.84
N THR A 27 -33.04 5.85 16.28
CA THR A 27 -34.00 6.86 16.73
C THR A 27 -34.05 8.13 15.87
N GLU A 28 -33.21 8.28 14.85
CA GLU A 28 -33.19 9.49 14.02
C GLU A 28 -34.03 9.38 12.73
N ASN A 29 -34.68 10.50 12.39
CA ASN A 29 -35.55 10.67 11.24
C ASN A 29 -34.80 10.32 9.92
N GLN A 30 -35.45 9.64 8.97
CA GLN A 30 -34.81 9.15 7.74
C GLN A 30 -34.08 10.25 6.92
N ILE A 31 -34.53 11.49 7.01
CA ILE A 31 -33.92 12.66 6.35
C ILE A 31 -32.57 13.04 7.00
N ASP A 32 -32.46 12.94 8.33
CA ASP A 32 -31.24 13.26 9.06
C ASP A 32 -30.19 12.17 8.85
N SER A 33 -30.60 10.91 8.85
CA SER A 33 -29.76 9.77 8.48
C SER A 33 -29.14 9.92 7.08
N PHE A 34 -29.90 10.42 6.10
CA PHE A 34 -29.40 10.65 4.75
C PHE A 34 -28.38 11.79 4.66
N LYS A 35 -28.61 12.90 5.37
CA LYS A 35 -27.66 14.02 5.43
C LYS A 35 -26.35 13.62 6.10
N ILE A 36 -26.42 12.85 7.18
CA ILE A 36 -25.24 12.30 7.88
C ILE A 36 -24.45 11.38 6.93
N ALA A 37 -25.13 10.48 6.21
CA ALA A 37 -24.49 9.61 5.23
C ALA A 37 -23.82 10.40 4.10
N GLN A 38 -24.45 11.46 3.60
CA GLN A 38 -23.86 12.34 2.59
C GLN A 38 -22.60 13.04 3.10
N GLY A 39 -22.61 13.58 4.33
CA GLY A 39 -21.45 14.20 4.95
C GLY A 39 -20.26 13.24 5.09
N LEU A 40 -20.51 12.00 5.53
CA LEU A 40 -19.48 10.98 5.66
C LEU A 40 -18.88 10.57 4.31
N ILE A 41 -19.71 10.43 3.27
CA ILE A 41 -19.23 10.14 1.91
C ILE A 41 -18.32 11.26 1.41
N GLN A 42 -18.71 12.51 1.64
CA GLN A 42 -17.94 13.68 1.23
C GLN A 42 -16.57 13.69 1.94
N GLU A 43 -16.54 13.49 3.26
CA GLU A 43 -15.31 13.46 4.04
C GLU A 43 -14.36 12.31 3.59
N LEU A 44 -14.91 11.12 3.34
CA LEU A 44 -14.14 9.99 2.82
C LEU A 44 -13.55 10.29 1.43
N PHE A 45 -14.33 10.95 0.56
CA PHE A 45 -13.88 11.32 -0.77
C PHE A 45 -12.76 12.36 -0.72
N GLU A 46 -12.88 13.37 0.13
CA GLU A 46 -11.85 14.38 0.38
C GLU A 46 -10.56 13.74 0.91
N MET A 47 -10.67 12.86 1.91
CA MET A 47 -9.54 12.10 2.43
C MET A 47 -8.87 11.30 1.30
N GLN A 48 -9.64 10.55 0.49
CA GLN A 48 -9.07 9.78 -0.62
C GLN A 48 -8.38 10.64 -1.68
N ASN A 49 -8.92 11.83 -1.97
CA ASN A 49 -8.30 12.77 -2.90
C ASN A 49 -6.98 13.30 -2.35
N CYS A 50 -6.92 13.60 -1.06
CA CYS A 50 -5.69 14.01 -0.40
C CYS A 50 -4.60 12.93 -0.50
N TYR A 51 -4.92 11.67 -0.17
CA TYR A 51 -3.99 10.56 -0.34
C TYR A 51 -3.61 10.29 -1.81
N ARG A 52 -4.51 10.56 -2.76
CA ARG A 52 -4.20 10.48 -4.20
C ARG A 52 -3.20 11.55 -4.63
N ALA A 53 -3.33 12.77 -4.10
CA ALA A 53 -2.38 13.84 -4.35
C ALA A 53 -1.01 13.49 -3.75
N ALA A 54 -0.95 12.97 -2.52
CA ALA A 54 0.28 12.51 -1.88
C ALA A 54 1.00 11.41 -2.70
N ILE A 55 0.25 10.47 -3.29
CA ILE A 55 0.81 9.47 -4.20
C ILE A 55 1.44 10.14 -5.42
N LYS A 56 0.78 11.14 -6.03
CA LYS A 56 1.34 11.85 -7.18
C LYS A 56 2.65 12.55 -6.84
N GLU A 57 2.70 13.26 -5.72
CA GLU A 57 3.91 13.93 -5.23
C GLU A 57 5.08 12.95 -5.12
N ILE A 58 4.89 11.84 -4.41
CA ILE A 58 5.93 10.81 -4.24
C ILE A 58 6.28 10.13 -5.57
N SER A 59 5.29 9.79 -6.39
CA SER A 59 5.54 9.14 -7.69
C SER A 59 6.36 10.04 -8.61
N THR A 60 6.01 11.32 -8.74
CA THR A 60 6.77 12.26 -9.58
C THR A 60 8.20 12.44 -9.07
N LYS A 61 8.40 12.56 -7.75
CA LYS A 61 9.74 12.62 -7.15
C LYS A 61 10.58 11.38 -7.47
N LEU A 62 9.98 10.19 -7.41
CA LEU A 62 10.64 8.93 -7.74
C LEU A 62 10.94 8.78 -9.24
N GLU A 63 10.03 9.23 -10.10
CA GLU A 63 10.21 9.24 -11.56
C GLU A 63 11.39 10.15 -11.95
N ILE A 64 11.46 11.36 -11.40
CA ILE A 64 12.58 12.28 -11.61
C ILE A 64 13.91 11.66 -11.18
N LEU A 65 13.96 11.04 -9.99
CA LEU A 65 15.16 10.36 -9.50
C LEU A 65 15.59 9.19 -10.40
N SER A 66 14.62 8.43 -10.90
CA SER A 66 14.82 7.33 -11.85
C SER A 66 15.45 7.84 -13.15
N ASP A 67 14.92 8.93 -13.69
CA ASP A 67 15.39 9.53 -14.93
C ASP A 67 16.79 10.14 -14.75
N GLU A 68 17.05 10.86 -13.66
CA GLU A 68 18.36 11.43 -13.35
C GLU A 68 19.44 10.33 -13.23
N PHE A 69 19.14 9.23 -12.55
CA PHE A 69 20.06 8.10 -12.42
C PHE A 69 20.39 7.45 -13.76
N GLN A 70 19.38 7.28 -14.63
CA GLN A 70 19.58 6.70 -15.96
C GLN A 70 20.55 7.53 -16.81
N HIS A 71 20.53 8.86 -16.68
CA HIS A 71 21.44 9.74 -17.43
C HIS A 71 22.83 9.81 -16.80
N ALA A 72 22.92 9.83 -15.46
CA ALA A 72 24.19 10.00 -14.76
C ALA A 72 25.01 8.70 -14.63
N HIS A 73 24.35 7.54 -14.58
CA HIS A 73 24.98 6.24 -14.26
C HIS A 73 24.68 5.15 -15.30
N GLU A 74 24.10 5.51 -16.46
CA GLU A 74 23.65 4.60 -17.52
C GLU A 74 22.71 3.47 -17.03
N ARG A 75 22.11 3.64 -15.85
CA ARG A 75 21.32 2.62 -15.16
C ARG A 75 20.22 3.24 -14.31
N ASN A 76 19.06 2.59 -14.33
CA ASN A 76 17.93 2.95 -13.48
C ASN A 76 17.78 2.01 -12.27
N PRO A 77 17.82 2.52 -11.02
CA PRO A 77 17.56 1.71 -9.83
C PRO A 77 16.08 1.27 -9.69
N ILE A 78 15.17 1.85 -10.47
CA ILE A 78 13.74 1.55 -10.47
C ILE A 78 13.37 0.83 -11.77
N HIS A 79 12.91 -0.42 -11.67
CA HIS A 79 12.39 -1.18 -12.80
C HIS A 79 10.91 -0.88 -13.06
N THR A 80 10.10 -0.82 -12.00
CA THR A 80 8.67 -0.52 -12.12
C THR A 80 8.13 0.11 -10.85
N MET A 81 7.19 1.04 -11.00
CA MET A 81 6.45 1.62 -9.90
C MET A 81 4.95 1.33 -10.04
N LYS A 82 4.29 1.00 -8.94
CA LYS A 82 2.83 0.81 -8.87
C LYS A 82 2.30 1.55 -7.65
N SER A 83 1.23 2.30 -7.80
CA SER A 83 0.56 2.95 -6.67
C SER A 83 -0.81 2.35 -6.40
N ARG A 84 -1.26 2.37 -5.15
CA ARG A 84 -2.62 2.00 -4.76
C ARG A 84 -3.14 2.93 -3.66
N ILE A 85 -4.46 3.11 -3.64
CA ILE A 85 -5.18 3.72 -2.52
C ILE A 85 -6.06 2.64 -1.90
N LYS A 86 -6.08 2.57 -0.58
CA LYS A 86 -6.94 1.64 0.15
C LYS A 86 -8.42 2.01 -0.07
N SER A 87 -9.26 1.01 -0.32
CA SER A 87 -10.70 1.25 -0.47
C SER A 87 -11.30 1.72 0.86
N PRO A 88 -12.39 2.51 0.84
CA PRO A 88 -13.03 2.97 2.08
C PRO A 88 -13.45 1.81 2.99
N LYS A 89 -14.01 0.75 2.38
CA LYS A 89 -14.35 -0.49 3.08
C LYS A 89 -13.14 -1.09 3.82
N SER A 90 -12.00 -1.22 3.15
CA SER A 90 -10.80 -1.77 3.78
C SER A 90 -10.13 -0.82 4.79
N VAL A 91 -10.39 0.48 4.72
CA VAL A 91 -10.01 1.45 5.78
C VAL A 91 -10.83 1.18 7.04
N VAL A 92 -12.16 1.15 6.91
CA VAL A 92 -13.09 0.89 8.03
C VAL A 92 -12.83 -0.47 8.67
N GLU A 93 -12.70 -1.53 7.87
CA GLU A 93 -12.37 -2.88 8.37
C GLU A 93 -11.05 -2.90 9.15
N LYS A 94 -10.05 -2.13 8.70
CA LYS A 94 -8.74 -2.07 9.37
C LYS A 94 -8.80 -1.28 10.68
N LEU A 95 -9.59 -0.20 10.75
CA LEU A 95 -9.84 0.54 11.99
C LEU A 95 -10.57 -0.32 13.00
N ALA A 96 -11.67 -0.96 12.59
CA ALA A 96 -12.46 -1.85 13.43
C ALA A 96 -11.60 -3.00 14.00
N ARG A 97 -10.81 -3.67 13.15
CA ARG A 97 -9.92 -4.76 13.58
C ARG A 97 -8.85 -4.31 14.58
N LYS A 98 -8.43 -3.04 14.51
CA LYS A 98 -7.45 -2.46 15.45
C LYS A 98 -8.09 -1.81 16.68
N GLY A 99 -9.42 -1.79 16.78
CA GLY A 99 -10.13 -1.15 17.88
C GLY A 99 -10.06 0.38 17.88
N PHE A 100 -9.85 1.00 16.71
CA PHE A 100 -9.84 2.45 16.57
C PHE A 100 -11.22 2.99 16.21
N GLU A 101 -11.44 4.28 16.48
CA GLU A 101 -12.66 4.97 16.08
C GLU A 101 -12.84 4.94 14.55
N LEU A 102 -14.09 4.79 14.10
CA LEU A 102 -14.45 4.66 12.68
C LEU A 102 -14.66 6.04 12.03
N THR A 103 -13.69 6.95 12.22
CA THR A 103 -13.70 8.32 11.69
C THR A 103 -12.55 8.54 10.72
N CYS A 104 -12.67 9.53 9.82
CA CYS A 104 -11.58 9.85 8.89
C CYS A 104 -10.37 10.45 9.63
N GLU A 105 -10.57 11.19 10.71
CA GLU A 105 -9.50 11.67 11.60
C GLU A 105 -8.69 10.51 12.18
N SER A 106 -9.37 9.56 12.83
CA SER A 106 -8.74 8.33 13.34
C SER A 106 -8.02 7.54 12.24
N ALA A 107 -8.57 7.49 11.02
CA ALA A 107 -7.92 6.89 9.86
C ALA A 107 -6.58 7.56 9.53
N ARG A 108 -6.57 8.89 9.43
CA ARG A 108 -5.37 9.70 9.10
C ARG A 108 -4.27 9.52 10.15
N GLU A 109 -4.65 9.50 11.42
CA GLU A 109 -3.71 9.37 12.53
C GLU A 109 -3.12 7.96 12.64
N ASN A 110 -3.97 6.94 12.57
CA ASN A 110 -3.61 5.58 13.01
C ASN A 110 -3.27 4.61 11.87
N LEU A 111 -3.60 4.94 10.62
CA LEU A 111 -3.28 4.10 9.46
C LEU A 111 -2.13 4.72 8.65
N ASP A 112 -1.16 3.88 8.31
CA ASP A 112 0.03 4.29 7.55
C ASP A 112 -0.05 3.89 6.06
N ASP A 113 -0.95 2.95 5.71
CA ASP A 113 -1.07 2.31 4.39
C ASP A 113 -2.34 2.72 3.63
N ILE A 114 -2.87 3.92 3.88
CA ILE A 114 -4.00 4.45 3.10
C ILE A 114 -3.53 4.77 1.67
N ALA A 115 -2.42 5.49 1.54
CA ALA A 115 -1.64 5.60 0.31
C ALA A 115 -0.47 4.62 0.32
N GLY A 116 -0.33 3.85 -0.76
CA GLY A 116 0.79 2.92 -0.93
C GLY A 116 1.46 3.08 -2.28
N VAL A 117 2.78 3.21 -2.29
CA VAL A 117 3.62 3.17 -3.49
C VAL A 117 4.50 1.93 -3.39
N ARG A 118 4.55 1.14 -4.46
CA ARG A 118 5.43 -0.01 -4.58
C ARG A 118 6.47 0.26 -5.65
N ILE A 119 7.72 0.09 -5.28
CA ILE A 119 8.88 0.24 -6.14
C ILE A 119 9.52 -1.14 -6.28
N VAL A 120 9.66 -1.58 -7.52
CA VAL A 120 10.37 -2.80 -7.89
C VAL A 120 11.71 -2.39 -8.47
N CYS A 121 12.79 -2.83 -7.84
CA CYS A 121 14.16 -2.59 -8.22
C CYS A 121 14.75 -3.84 -8.90
N PRO A 122 15.72 -3.70 -9.81
CA PRO A 122 16.37 -4.86 -10.40
C PRO A 122 17.24 -5.63 -9.38
N TYR A 123 17.95 -4.94 -8.48
CA TYR A 123 18.83 -5.58 -7.49
C TYR A 123 18.59 -5.10 -6.05
N ILE A 124 19.21 -5.80 -5.09
CA ILE A 124 19.05 -5.54 -3.64
C ILE A 124 19.68 -4.20 -3.26
N GLU A 125 20.85 -3.85 -3.80
CA GLU A 125 21.52 -2.59 -3.50
C GLU A 125 20.68 -1.38 -3.93
N ASP A 126 20.01 -1.48 -5.09
CA ASP A 126 19.13 -0.43 -5.61
C ASP A 126 17.98 -0.11 -4.63
N ILE A 127 17.50 -1.09 -3.86
CA ILE A 127 16.48 -0.88 -2.82
C ILE A 127 16.96 0.14 -1.79
N TYR A 128 18.21 -0.01 -1.36
CA TYR A 128 18.80 0.89 -0.38
C TYR A 128 19.18 2.22 -1.00
N THR A 129 19.58 2.25 -2.28
CA THR A 129 19.76 3.50 -3.04
C THR A 129 18.46 4.31 -3.04
N VAL A 130 17.33 3.73 -3.44
CA VAL A 130 16.02 4.39 -3.44
C VAL A 130 15.66 4.95 -2.05
N LYS A 131 15.93 4.19 -0.98
CA LYS A 131 15.74 4.67 0.40
C LYS A 131 16.57 5.93 0.68
N GLN A 132 17.84 5.94 0.30
CA GLN A 132 18.70 7.11 0.55
C GLN A 132 18.26 8.32 -0.28
N LEU A 133 17.87 8.12 -1.54
CA LEU A 133 17.38 9.19 -2.40
C LEU A 133 16.10 9.83 -1.87
N LEU A 134 15.15 9.02 -1.39
CA LEU A 134 13.95 9.55 -0.73
C LEU A 134 14.28 10.32 0.55
N LYS A 135 15.21 9.80 1.37
CA LYS A 135 15.62 10.44 2.63
C LYS A 135 16.39 11.75 2.40
N ALA A 136 17.05 11.90 1.26
CA ALA A 136 17.86 13.08 0.93
C ALA A 136 17.00 14.29 0.52
N GLN A 137 15.73 14.09 0.18
CA GLN A 137 14.83 15.20 -0.15
C GLN A 137 14.47 15.99 1.12
N ASP A 138 14.57 17.31 1.03
CA ASP A 138 14.36 18.22 2.17
C ASP A 138 12.88 18.31 2.60
N ASP A 139 11.96 17.97 1.70
CA ASP A 139 10.52 18.01 1.93
C ASP A 139 9.89 16.63 2.21
N ILE A 140 10.67 15.55 2.27
CA ILE A 140 10.21 14.21 2.66
C ILE A 140 10.70 13.89 4.07
N GLU A 141 9.77 13.61 4.98
CA GLU A 141 10.10 13.12 6.32
C GLU A 141 10.00 11.58 6.36
N LEU A 142 11.10 10.90 6.69
CA LEU A 142 11.11 9.46 6.93
C LEU A 142 10.65 9.13 8.36
N VAL A 143 9.38 8.76 8.51
CA VAL A 143 8.74 8.49 9.81
C VAL A 143 9.12 7.13 10.38
N ARG A 144 9.11 6.07 9.55
CA ARG A 144 9.40 4.70 10.02
C ARG A 144 10.05 3.87 8.92
N VAL A 145 10.98 3.00 9.33
CA VAL A 145 11.60 2.00 8.47
C VAL A 145 11.34 0.62 9.06
N THR A 146 10.91 -0.33 8.23
CA THR A 146 10.83 -1.74 8.59
C THR A 146 11.49 -2.56 7.50
N ASP A 147 12.60 -3.23 7.85
CA ASP A 147 13.47 -3.91 6.90
C ASP A 147 13.25 -5.43 6.94
N TYR A 148 12.24 -5.90 6.20
CA TYR A 148 11.98 -7.33 6.08
C TYR A 148 12.95 -8.05 5.14
N ILE A 149 13.93 -7.35 4.56
CA ILE A 149 15.00 -8.01 3.79
C ILE A 149 16.01 -8.57 4.78
N LYS A 150 16.40 -7.78 5.79
CA LYS A 150 17.27 -8.21 6.89
C LYS A 150 16.57 -9.11 7.90
N GLU A 151 15.32 -8.80 8.23
CA GLU A 151 14.51 -9.56 9.18
C GLU A 151 13.22 -10.06 8.50
N PRO A 152 13.31 -11.13 7.67
CA PRO A 152 12.15 -11.66 6.96
C PRO A 152 11.05 -12.11 7.91
N LYS A 153 9.79 -11.99 7.47
CA LYS A 153 8.67 -12.57 8.23
C LYS A 153 8.77 -14.10 8.27
N PRO A 154 8.09 -14.76 9.22
CA PRO A 154 8.09 -16.23 9.32
C PRO A 154 7.66 -16.95 8.04
N ASN A 155 6.76 -16.35 7.25
CA ASN A 155 6.32 -16.90 5.95
C ASN A 155 7.34 -16.72 4.81
N GLY A 156 8.47 -16.05 5.04
CA GLY A 156 9.50 -15.79 4.02
C GLY A 156 9.35 -14.47 3.28
N TYR A 157 8.33 -13.68 3.62
CA TYR A 157 8.12 -12.37 3.03
C TYR A 157 9.31 -11.42 3.28
N ARG A 158 9.81 -10.82 2.19
CA ARG A 158 10.88 -9.81 2.18
C ARG A 158 10.45 -8.55 1.41
N SER A 159 10.76 -7.38 1.96
CA SER A 159 10.55 -6.05 1.38
C SER A 159 11.10 -5.00 2.35
N LEU A 160 11.56 -3.86 1.83
CA LEU A 160 11.83 -2.69 2.65
C LEU A 160 10.58 -1.81 2.70
N HIS A 161 10.05 -1.56 3.89
CA HIS A 161 8.89 -0.69 4.10
C HIS A 161 9.34 0.64 4.70
N LEU A 162 8.96 1.73 4.03
CA LEU A 162 9.23 3.10 4.46
C LEU A 162 7.89 3.80 4.65
N ILE A 163 7.64 4.33 5.84
CA ILE A 163 6.54 5.28 6.05
C ILE A 163 7.14 6.66 5.94
N VAL A 164 6.69 7.42 4.94
CA VAL A 164 7.12 8.81 4.72
C VAL A 164 5.96 9.78 4.90
N ARG A 165 6.23 11.01 5.33
CA ARG A 165 5.29 12.13 5.22
C ARG A 165 5.74 13.03 4.08
N VAL A 166 4.78 13.39 3.23
CA VAL A 166 4.96 14.29 2.09
C VAL A 166 4.00 15.47 2.22
N PRO A 167 4.46 16.71 1.98
CA PRO A 167 3.58 17.85 1.94
C PRO A 167 2.72 17.83 0.68
N VAL A 168 1.41 17.99 0.87
CA VAL A 168 0.45 18.22 -0.20
C VAL A 168 -0.08 19.64 -0.07
N PHE A 169 0.00 20.41 -1.15
CA PHE A 169 -0.43 21.80 -1.19
C PHE A 169 -1.80 21.90 -1.86
N PHE A 170 -2.79 22.38 -1.11
CA PHE A 170 -4.12 22.70 -1.60
C PHE A 170 -4.27 24.22 -1.80
N SER A 171 -5.43 24.65 -2.30
CA SER A 171 -5.69 26.07 -2.58
C SER A 171 -5.66 26.97 -1.35
N ASP A 172 -5.93 26.43 -0.18
CA ASP A 172 -6.21 27.15 1.06
C ASP A 172 -5.36 26.68 2.24
N HIS A 173 -4.71 25.51 2.14
CA HIS A 173 -3.89 24.94 3.20
C HIS A 173 -2.85 23.95 2.67
N LYS A 174 -2.00 23.47 3.58
CA LYS A 174 -0.99 22.44 3.34
C LYS A 174 -1.20 21.30 4.33
N GLU A 175 -1.18 20.06 3.85
CA GLU A 175 -1.27 18.87 4.70
C GLU A 175 -0.01 18.01 4.61
N GLN A 176 0.39 17.41 5.73
CA GLN A 176 1.48 16.41 5.76
C GLN A 176 0.89 15.00 5.75
N VAL A 177 0.99 14.32 4.61
CA VAL A 177 0.26 13.08 4.34
C VAL A 177 1.20 11.89 4.41
N LYS A 178 0.81 10.84 5.13
CA LYS A 178 1.57 9.58 5.22
C LYS A 178 1.41 8.75 3.95
N VAL A 179 2.53 8.26 3.42
CA VAL A 179 2.58 7.31 2.31
C VAL A 179 3.46 6.12 2.71
N GLU A 180 2.94 4.90 2.54
CA GLU A 180 3.73 3.68 2.68
C GLU A 180 4.44 3.38 1.35
N VAL A 181 5.77 3.49 1.33
CA VAL A 181 6.61 3.09 0.20
C VAL A 181 7.18 1.69 0.48
N GLN A 182 6.78 0.72 -0.34
CA GLN A 182 7.27 -0.65 -0.30
C GLN A 182 8.29 -0.85 -1.42
N VAL A 183 9.55 -1.09 -1.08
CA VAL A 183 10.63 -1.32 -2.04
C VAL A 183 11.01 -2.80 -2.04
N ARG A 184 11.13 -3.39 -3.22
CA ARG A 184 11.33 -4.84 -3.44
C ARG A 184 12.24 -5.08 -4.64
N THR A 185 12.86 -6.25 -4.73
CA THR A 185 13.41 -6.73 -6.00
C THR A 185 12.29 -7.28 -6.90
N ILE A 186 12.61 -7.57 -8.16
CA ILE A 186 11.73 -8.29 -9.08
C ILE A 186 11.29 -9.64 -8.48
N ALA A 187 12.22 -10.40 -7.90
CA ALA A 187 11.92 -11.72 -7.37
C ALA A 187 11.09 -11.67 -6.07
N MET A 188 11.35 -10.68 -5.20
CA MET A 188 10.51 -10.41 -4.03
C MET A 188 9.07 -10.02 -4.43
N ASP A 189 8.88 -9.18 -5.46
CA ASP A 189 7.53 -8.81 -5.91
C ASP A 189 6.79 -9.99 -6.56
N PHE A 190 7.51 -10.84 -7.30
CA PHE A 190 6.99 -12.10 -7.86
C PHE A 190 6.46 -13.01 -6.75
N TRP A 191 7.30 -13.35 -5.76
CA TRP A 191 6.91 -14.24 -4.67
C TRP A 191 5.74 -13.67 -3.87
N ALA A 192 5.81 -12.39 -3.47
CA ALA A 192 4.78 -11.77 -2.66
C ALA A 192 3.44 -11.62 -3.40
N SER A 193 3.47 -11.46 -4.73
CA SER A 193 2.25 -11.41 -5.54
C SER A 193 1.58 -12.78 -5.64
N LEU A 194 2.36 -13.85 -5.84
CA LEU A 194 1.84 -15.22 -5.87
C LEU A 194 1.33 -15.67 -4.51
N GLU A 195 2.09 -15.44 -3.43
CA GLU A 195 1.67 -15.81 -2.07
C GLU A 195 0.35 -15.13 -1.71
N HIS A 196 0.22 -13.82 -1.97
CA HIS A 196 -1.01 -13.08 -1.71
C HIS A 196 -2.18 -13.62 -2.54
N GLN A 197 -1.98 -13.95 -3.82
CA GLN A 197 -3.02 -14.53 -4.67
C GLN A 197 -3.49 -15.90 -4.17
N LEU A 198 -2.55 -16.76 -3.73
CA LEU A 198 -2.85 -18.08 -3.18
C LEU A 198 -3.65 -17.96 -1.88
N ARG A 199 -3.23 -17.07 -0.97
CA ARG A 199 -3.97 -16.81 0.28
C ARG A 199 -5.37 -16.28 0.02
N TYR A 200 -5.51 -15.33 -0.90
CA TYR A 200 -6.79 -14.69 -1.19
C TYR A 200 -7.81 -15.63 -1.85
N LYS A 201 -7.34 -16.56 -2.70
CA LYS A 201 -8.19 -17.55 -3.38
C LYS A 201 -8.43 -18.81 -2.56
N ALA A 202 -7.74 -19.00 -1.44
CA ALA A 202 -7.97 -20.14 -0.56
C ALA A 202 -9.41 -20.11 -0.04
N VAL A 203 -10.06 -21.28 -0.01
CA VAL A 203 -11.41 -21.46 0.55
C VAL A 203 -11.45 -21.01 2.01
N ASP A 204 -10.34 -21.16 2.71
CA ASP A 204 -10.09 -20.62 4.04
C ASP A 204 -8.71 -19.94 4.08
N PRO A 205 -8.65 -18.59 3.95
CA PRO A 205 -7.40 -17.83 4.00
C PRO A 205 -6.64 -17.94 5.32
N GLU A 206 -7.33 -18.29 6.42
CA GLU A 206 -6.73 -18.46 7.74
C GLU A 206 -6.21 -19.88 7.97
N ASN A 207 -6.61 -20.84 7.13
CA ASN A 207 -6.34 -22.26 7.33
C ASN A 207 -5.64 -22.90 6.12
N ILE A 208 -4.56 -22.25 5.67
CA ILE A 208 -3.68 -22.80 4.64
C ILE A 208 -2.90 -23.99 5.22
N PRO A 209 -2.88 -25.17 4.56
CA PRO A 209 -2.14 -26.32 5.04
C PRO A 209 -0.69 -25.99 5.36
N GLU A 210 -0.19 -26.51 6.48
CA GLU A 210 1.18 -26.24 6.95
C GLU A 210 2.23 -26.66 5.90
N SER A 211 1.97 -27.76 5.18
CA SER A 211 2.82 -28.21 4.07
C SER A 211 2.97 -27.15 2.98
N VAL A 212 1.90 -26.47 2.61
CA VAL A 212 1.92 -25.38 1.61
C VAL A 212 2.65 -24.16 2.16
N SER A 213 2.43 -23.82 3.42
CA SER A 213 3.14 -22.69 4.05
C SER A 213 4.66 -22.93 4.11
N ARG A 214 5.07 -24.17 4.36
CA ARG A 214 6.48 -24.59 4.34
C ARG A 214 7.08 -24.49 2.95
N GLU A 215 6.40 -25.03 1.94
CA GLU A 215 6.83 -24.95 0.54
C GLU A 215 6.99 -23.49 0.07
N LEU A 216 6.03 -22.62 0.41
CA LEU A 216 6.11 -21.20 0.09
C LEU A 216 7.33 -20.52 0.74
N LYS A 217 7.64 -20.90 1.98
CA LYS A 217 8.81 -20.40 2.71
C LYS A 217 10.12 -20.87 2.05
N GLU A 218 10.22 -22.14 1.69
CA GLU A 218 11.38 -22.70 0.98
C GLU A 218 11.59 -22.02 -0.38
N CYS A 219 10.51 -21.76 -1.11
CA CYS A 219 10.55 -20.97 -2.34
C CYS A 219 11.08 -19.55 -2.09
N ALA A 220 10.63 -18.91 -1.01
CA ALA A 220 11.06 -17.56 -0.65
C ALA A 220 12.56 -17.50 -0.37
N ASP A 221 13.10 -18.50 0.32
CA ASP A 221 14.51 -18.58 0.69
C ASP A 221 15.39 -18.87 -0.53
N THR A 222 14.97 -19.78 -1.41
CA THR A 222 15.62 -20.04 -2.71
C THR A 222 15.66 -18.79 -3.59
N ILE A 223 14.56 -18.03 -3.62
CA ILE A 223 14.48 -16.77 -4.35
C ILE A 223 15.46 -15.73 -3.79
N ALA A 224 15.58 -15.63 -2.46
CA ALA A 224 16.52 -14.68 -1.86
C ALA A 224 17.99 -15.05 -2.11
N GLU A 225 18.34 -16.34 -2.08
CA GLU A 225 19.66 -16.80 -2.49
C GLU A 225 19.95 -16.46 -3.96
N THR A 226 18.95 -16.62 -4.82
CA THR A 226 19.06 -16.26 -6.24
C THR A 226 19.26 -14.76 -6.43
N ASP A 227 18.51 -13.91 -5.72
CA ASP A 227 18.67 -12.45 -5.75
C ASP A 227 20.09 -12.03 -5.31
N LEU A 228 20.63 -12.65 -4.25
CA LEU A 228 22.01 -12.38 -3.79
C LEU A 228 23.05 -12.76 -4.84
N ARG A 229 22.92 -13.95 -5.44
CA ARG A 229 23.84 -14.39 -6.50
C ARG A 229 23.77 -13.47 -7.73
N MET A 230 22.58 -13.00 -8.09
CA MET A 230 22.42 -12.05 -9.19
C MET A 230 23.04 -10.68 -8.87
N GLN A 231 22.92 -10.21 -7.63
CA GLN A 231 23.64 -9.03 -7.15
C GLN A 231 25.16 -9.20 -7.25
N ASP A 232 25.69 -10.36 -6.85
CA ASP A 232 27.14 -10.62 -6.91
C ASP A 232 27.64 -10.66 -8.36
N ILE A 233 26.90 -11.30 -9.28
CA ILE A 233 27.22 -11.31 -10.71
C ILE A 233 27.23 -9.88 -11.26
N HIS A 234 26.20 -9.10 -10.93
CA HIS A 234 26.12 -7.71 -11.32
C HIS A 234 27.34 -6.90 -10.87
N ASN A 235 27.74 -7.07 -9.60
CA ASN A 235 28.89 -6.37 -9.02
C ASN A 235 30.24 -6.80 -9.64
N GLN A 236 30.29 -7.93 -10.36
CA GLN A 236 31.48 -8.37 -11.11
C GLN A 236 31.53 -7.79 -12.52
N VAL A 237 30.37 -7.52 -13.14
CA VAL A 237 30.27 -7.04 -14.54
C VAL A 237 30.36 -5.52 -14.62
N ILE A 238 29.75 -4.78 -13.68
CA ILE A 238 29.65 -3.31 -13.72
C ILE A 238 30.69 -2.65 -12.80
N ARG A 239 31.93 -3.18 -12.79
CA ARG A 239 33.07 -2.55 -12.10
C ARG A 239 33.80 -1.56 -12.99
#